data_AF-A0A958S0L5-F1
#
_entry.id   AF-A0A958S0L5-F1
#
_cell.length_a   1.000
_cell.length_b   1.000
_cell.length_c   1.000
_cell.angle_alpha   90.00
_cell.angle_beta   90.00
_cell.angle_gamma   90.00
#
_symmetry.space_group_name_H-M   'P 1'
#
loop_
_entity.id
_entity.type
_entity.pdbx_description
1 polymer ?
#
loop_
_entity_poly.entity_id
_entity_poly.type
_entity_poly.pdbx_seq_one_letter_code
_entity_poly.pdbx_strand_id
1 'polypeptide(L)'
;MKQLAIISTLVMFLGLFYFGLKNFNFPTFFFWEDTIKTKATIIDERFWHFGRGYYYQEITYEYEVDGKTYSGKHNVGRRQGKKEVGDKVQVEYSVNNPEKNELVGYYMSSSKIRVKATSKNIE
;
A
#
# COMPACT_ATOMS: atom_id res chain seq x y z
N MET A 1 -40.41 27.68 12.25
CA MET A 1 -39.59 27.97 11.05
C MET A 1 -38.09 27.79 11.29
N LYS A 2 -37.48 28.43 12.31
CA LYS A 2 -36.02 28.31 12.58
C LYS A 2 -35.53 26.88 12.85
N GLN A 3 -36.30 26.05 13.57
CA GLN A 3 -35.93 24.65 13.86
C GLN A 3 -35.88 23.76 12.61
N LEU A 4 -36.77 23.95 11.64
CA LEU A 4 -36.79 23.18 10.40
C LEU A 4 -35.55 23.48 9.52
N ALA A 5 -35.09 24.74 9.52
CA ALA A 5 -33.87 25.14 8.81
C ALA A 5 -32.59 24.57 9.46
N ILE A 6 -32.56 24.42 10.78
CA ILE A 6 -31.43 23.78 11.49
C ILE A 6 -31.37 22.29 11.14
N ILE A 7 -32.51 21.60 11.15
CA ILE A 7 -32.58 20.17 10.81
C ILE A 7 -32.17 19.94 9.36
N SER A 8 -32.65 20.76 8.41
CA SER A 8 -32.25 20.61 6.99
C SER A 8 -30.76 20.83 6.78
N THR A 9 -30.17 21.81 7.49
CA THR A 9 -28.73 22.08 7.42
C THR A 9 -27.93 20.92 7.99
N LEU A 10 -28.37 20.34 9.12
CA LEU A 10 -27.71 19.19 9.75
C LEU A 10 -27.74 17.95 8.84
N VAL A 11 -28.89 17.67 8.21
CA VAL A 11 -29.04 16.54 7.27
C VAL A 11 -28.18 16.73 6.03
N MET A 12 -28.06 17.96 5.53
CA MET A 12 -27.18 18.29 4.40
C MET A 12 -25.70 18.07 4.74
N PHE A 13 -25.25 18.51 5.93
CA PHE A 13 -23.89 18.25 6.40
C PHE A 13 -23.61 16.76 6.61
N LEU A 14 -24.55 16.00 7.18
CA LEU A 14 -24.44 14.56 7.35
C LEU A 14 -24.36 13.82 6.00
N GLY A 15 -25.13 14.27 4.99
CA GLY A 15 -25.08 13.72 3.63
C GLY A 15 -23.74 13.98 2.93
N LEU A 16 -23.22 15.21 3.03
CA LEU A 16 -21.89 15.57 2.50
C LEU A 16 -20.78 14.82 3.22
N PHE A 17 -20.87 14.66 4.54
CA PHE A 17 -19.93 13.90 5.34
C PHE A 17 -19.92 12.41 4.94
N TYR A 18 -21.09 11.79 4.79
CA TYR A 18 -21.22 10.41 4.34
C TYR A 18 -20.66 10.19 2.93
N PHE A 19 -20.90 11.12 2.00
CA PHE A 19 -20.35 11.06 0.65
C PHE A 19 -18.83 11.28 0.62
N GLY A 20 -18.32 12.14 1.51
CA GLY A 20 -16.89 12.35 1.72
C GLY A 20 -16.20 11.07 2.18
N LEU A 21 -16.69 10.42 3.23
CA LEU A 21 -16.12 9.18 3.76
C LEU A 21 -16.10 8.03 2.74
N LYS A 22 -17.12 7.94 1.87
CA LYS A 22 -17.19 6.85 0.87
C LYS A 22 -16.18 6.96 -0.27
N ASN A 23 -15.80 8.19 -0.62
CA ASN A 23 -14.87 8.45 -1.74
C ASN A 23 -13.44 8.77 -1.27
N PHE A 24 -13.26 9.08 0.01
CA PHE A 24 -11.94 9.19 0.62
C PHE A 24 -11.43 7.80 1.02
N ASN A 25 -10.40 7.31 0.32
CA ASN A 25 -9.52 6.28 0.87
C ASN A 25 -8.69 6.94 1.98
N PHE A 26 -9.28 7.16 3.16
CA PHE A 26 -8.47 7.49 4.33
C PHE A 26 -7.48 6.33 4.53
N PRO A 27 -6.16 6.60 4.64
CA PRO A 27 -5.23 5.60 5.14
C PRO A 27 -5.60 5.39 6.60
N THR A 28 -6.54 4.48 6.84
CA THR A 28 -7.11 4.25 8.17
C THR A 28 -6.09 3.70 9.15
N PHE A 29 -4.94 3.26 8.65
CA PHE A 29 -3.88 2.72 9.47
C PHE A 29 -3.22 3.80 10.32
N PHE A 30 -2.85 4.99 9.81
CA PHE A 30 -2.00 5.96 10.52
C PHE A 30 -2.69 7.27 10.96
N PHE A 31 -3.94 7.20 11.45
CA PHE A 31 -4.60 8.41 11.92
C PHE A 31 -3.83 9.09 13.07
N TRP A 32 -3.38 10.33 12.82
CA TRP A 32 -2.70 11.22 13.78
C TRP A 32 -1.32 10.74 14.26
N GLU A 33 -0.65 9.88 13.51
CA GLU A 33 0.69 9.42 13.83
C GLU A 33 1.72 9.98 12.85
N ASP A 34 2.90 10.32 13.37
CA ASP A 34 4.06 10.64 12.54
C ASP A 34 4.57 9.37 11.87
N THR A 35 4.77 9.44 10.56
CA THR A 35 5.25 8.31 9.75
C THR A 35 6.53 8.65 8.99
N ILE A 36 7.37 7.64 8.77
CA ILE A 36 8.58 7.74 7.97
C ILE A 36 8.55 6.68 6.87
N LYS A 37 9.07 7.04 5.69
CA LYS A 37 9.22 6.11 4.57
C LYS A 37 10.63 5.54 4.52
N THR A 38 10.73 4.23 4.33
CA THR A 38 12.00 3.52 4.18
C THR A 38 11.96 2.47 3.08
N LYS A 39 13.12 1.93 2.74
CA LYS A 39 13.26 0.81 1.81
C LYS A 39 13.19 -0.49 2.58
N ALA A 40 12.30 -1.37 2.14
CA ALA A 40 12.23 -2.74 2.61
C ALA A 40 12.64 -3.72 1.51
N THR A 41 12.96 -4.95 1.91
CA THR A 41 13.32 -6.05 1.01
C THR A 41 12.30 -7.16 1.16
N ILE A 42 11.82 -7.71 0.04
CA ILE A 42 10.96 -8.90 0.09
C ILE A 42 11.81 -10.10 0.50
N ILE A 43 11.36 -10.82 1.52
CA ILE A 43 12.06 -11.99 2.09
C ILE A 43 11.31 -13.31 1.88
N ASP A 44 9.99 -13.26 1.69
CA ASP A 44 9.15 -14.43 1.42
C ASP A 44 8.05 -14.06 0.43
N GLU A 45 7.64 -15.02 -0.38
CA GLU A 45 6.50 -14.90 -1.29
C GLU A 45 5.65 -16.17 -1.29
N ARG A 46 4.33 -16.00 -1.25
CA ARG A 46 3.38 -17.11 -1.28
C ARG A 46 2.30 -16.86 -2.32
N PHE A 47 1.98 -17.90 -3.06
CA PHE A 47 0.91 -17.88 -4.05
C PHE A 47 -0.24 -18.75 -3.58
N TRP A 48 -1.45 -18.18 -3.63
CA TRP A 48 -2.67 -18.86 -3.25
C TRP A 48 -3.59 -18.87 -4.47
N HIS A 49 -3.97 -20.07 -4.90
CA HIS A 49 -4.92 -20.23 -5.99
C HIS A 49 -6.32 -19.96 -5.49
N PHE A 50 -6.98 -18.98 -6.10
CA PHE A 50 -8.40 -18.74 -5.94
C PHE A 50 -9.09 -19.27 -7.20
N GLY A 51 -10.18 -20.03 -7.02
CA GLY A 51 -10.87 -20.72 -8.11
C GLY A 51 -11.13 -19.85 -9.35
N ARG A 52 -11.28 -20.49 -10.51
CA ARG A 52 -11.34 -19.88 -11.85
C ARG A 52 -10.01 -19.31 -12.39
N GLY A 53 -8.88 -19.87 -11.95
CA GLY A 53 -7.56 -19.58 -12.53
C GLY A 53 -6.91 -18.29 -12.03
N TYR A 54 -7.35 -17.78 -10.89
CA TYR A 54 -6.79 -16.57 -10.28
C TYR A 54 -5.72 -16.92 -9.24
N TYR A 55 -4.63 -16.17 -9.22
CA TYR A 55 -3.59 -16.29 -8.22
C TYR A 55 -3.48 -14.99 -7.46
N TYR A 56 -3.50 -15.08 -6.12
CA TYR A 56 -3.09 -14.01 -5.24
C TYR A 56 -1.64 -14.25 -4.84
N GLN A 57 -0.85 -13.18 -4.83
CA GLN A 57 0.50 -13.20 -4.29
C GLN A 57 0.50 -12.42 -2.98
N GLU A 58 0.88 -13.09 -1.89
CA GLU A 58 1.23 -12.44 -0.63
C GLU A 58 2.75 -12.37 -0.53
N ILE A 59 3.28 -11.21 -0.18
CA ILE A 59 4.71 -11.00 0.07
C ILE A 59 4.94 -10.66 1.53
N THR A 60 6.06 -11.14 2.07
CA THR A 60 6.60 -10.67 3.36
C THR A 60 7.83 -9.83 3.08
N TYR A 61 7.92 -8.66 3.68
CA TYR A 61 9.04 -7.74 3.54
C TYR A 61 9.64 -7.37 4.88
N GLU A 62 10.91 -6.99 4.87
CA GLU A 62 11.67 -6.57 6.05
C GLU A 62 12.42 -5.25 5.83
N TYR A 63 12.52 -4.46 6.90
CA TYR A 63 13.28 -3.22 6.95
C TYR A 63 13.87 -3.04 8.35
N GLU A 64 14.84 -2.13 8.46
CA GLU A 64 15.57 -1.85 9.69
C GLU A 64 15.27 -0.43 10.18
N VAL A 65 15.04 -0.29 11.49
CA VAL A 65 14.90 0.97 12.20
C VAL A 65 15.74 0.86 13.48
N ASP A 66 16.71 1.77 13.65
CA ASP A 66 17.58 1.83 14.83
C ASP A 66 18.22 0.49 15.25
N GLY A 67 18.68 -0.31 14.27
CA GLY A 67 19.31 -1.61 14.52
C GLY A 67 18.34 -2.76 14.77
N LYS A 68 17.02 -2.52 14.71
CA LYS A 68 15.97 -3.55 14.85
C LYS A 68 15.30 -3.83 13.51
N THR A 69 15.11 -5.11 13.22
CA THR A 69 14.39 -5.56 12.04
C THR A 69 12.90 -5.66 12.32
N TYR A 70 12.12 -5.09 11.40
CA TYR A 70 10.66 -5.15 11.40
C TYR A 70 10.20 -5.79 10.11
N SER A 71 9.04 -6.45 10.16
CA SER A 71 8.46 -7.11 8.99
C SER A 71 7.00 -6.74 8.80
N GLY A 72 6.53 -6.89 7.58
CA GLY A 72 5.13 -6.70 7.22
C GLY A 72 4.73 -7.63 6.08
N LYS A 73 3.42 -7.81 5.91
CA LYS A 73 2.84 -8.59 4.82
C LYS A 73 2.00 -7.72 3.91
N HIS A 74 1.97 -8.04 2.63
CA HIS A 74 1.15 -7.32 1.66
C HIS A 74 0.65 -8.24 0.54
N ASN A 75 -0.62 -8.06 0.16
CA ASN A 75 -1.20 -8.73 -0.99
C ASN A 75 -0.93 -7.91 -2.26
N VAL A 76 -0.14 -8.47 -3.16
CA VAL A 76 0.22 -7.83 -4.42
C VAL A 76 -0.99 -7.85 -5.35
N GLY A 77 -1.49 -6.67 -5.70
CA GLY A 77 -2.58 -6.52 -6.66
C GLY A 77 -2.17 -6.92 -8.08
N ARG A 78 -3.10 -7.50 -8.85
CA ARG A 78 -2.88 -7.99 -10.22
C ARG A 78 -2.20 -6.99 -11.16
N ARG A 79 -2.49 -5.69 -11.03
CA ARG A 79 -1.91 -4.62 -11.87
C ARG A 79 -0.45 -4.27 -11.53
N GLN A 80 0.04 -4.70 -10.37
CA GLN A 80 1.40 -4.39 -9.91
C GLN A 80 2.46 -5.35 -10.48
N GLY A 81 2.02 -6.45 -11.10
CA GLY A 81 2.85 -7.54 -11.59
C GLY A 81 3.44 -8.40 -10.46
N LYS A 82 3.99 -9.56 -10.83
CA LYS A 82 4.71 -10.43 -9.88
C LYS A 82 5.85 -9.65 -9.21
N LYS A 83 6.00 -9.85 -7.90
CA LYS A 83 7.17 -9.45 -7.11
C LYS A 83 8.00 -10.67 -6.79
N GLU A 84 9.28 -10.50 -6.51
CA GLU A 84 10.16 -11.63 -6.20
C GLU A 84 10.95 -11.35 -4.92
N VAL A 85 11.39 -12.42 -4.24
CA VAL A 85 12.30 -12.31 -3.10
C VAL A 85 13.56 -11.55 -3.52
N GLY A 86 13.97 -10.58 -2.70
CA GLY A 86 15.07 -9.66 -2.98
C GLY A 86 14.66 -8.36 -3.67
N ASP A 87 13.46 -8.26 -4.25
CA ASP A 87 12.94 -6.98 -4.75
C ASP A 87 12.85 -5.96 -3.61
N LYS A 88 13.09 -4.70 -3.95
CA LYS A 88 12.95 -3.58 -3.02
C LYS A 88 11.55 -3.00 -3.12
N VAL A 89 10.98 -2.66 -1.98
CA VAL A 89 9.68 -1.98 -1.85
C VAL A 89 9.80 -0.78 -0.93
N GLN A 90 8.88 0.17 -1.08
CA GLN A 90 8.80 1.34 -0.21
C GLN A 90 7.74 1.10 0.85
N VAL A 91 8.13 1.24 2.11
CA VAL A 91 7.29 1.02 3.28
C VAL A 91 7.20 2.31 4.06
N GLU A 92 6.01 2.62 4.54
CA GLU A 92 5.74 3.68 5.48
C GLU A 92 5.45 3.05 6.85
N TYR A 93 6.09 3.53 7.91
CA TYR A 93 5.92 3.02 9.27
C TYR A 93 5.71 4.15 10.27
N SER A 94 5.04 3.86 11.39
CA SER A 94 4.82 4.81 12.49
C SER A 94 6.10 4.99 13.31
N VAL A 95 6.52 6.23 13.52
CA VAL A 95 7.75 6.56 14.27
C VAL A 95 7.70 6.01 15.70
N ASN A 96 6.52 6.07 16.32
CA ASN A 96 6.31 5.62 17.70
C ASN A 96 6.10 4.11 17.83
N ASN A 97 5.72 3.44 16.72
CA ASN A 97 5.52 1.99 16.69
C ASN A 97 5.91 1.44 15.30
N PRO A 98 7.18 1.11 15.06
CA PRO A 98 7.61 0.66 13.75
C PRO A 98 7.01 -0.68 13.31
N GLU A 99 6.40 -1.50 14.19
CA GLU A 99 5.64 -2.69 13.75
C GLU A 99 4.39 -2.32 12.95
N LYS A 100 3.89 -1.11 13.14
CA LYS A 100 2.77 -0.58 12.39
C LYS A 100 3.30 -0.01 11.07
N ASN A 101 3.07 -0.76 9.99
CA ASN A 101 3.61 -0.46 8.68
C ASN A 101 2.60 -0.67 7.53
N GLU A 102 2.88 -0.02 6.40
CA GLU A 102 2.15 -0.20 5.16
C GLU A 102 3.11 -0.13 3.96
N LEU A 103 2.92 -1.03 3.00
CA LEU A 103 3.63 -0.97 1.73
C LEU A 103 2.96 0.09 0.83
N VAL A 104 3.69 1.18 0.58
CA VAL A 104 3.17 2.35 -0.15
C VAL A 104 3.69 2.44 -1.59
N GLY A 105 4.69 1.63 -1.95
CA GLY A 105 5.23 1.64 -3.31
C GLY A 105 6.12 0.46 -3.66
N TYR A 106 6.30 0.25 -4.96
CA TYR A 106 7.21 -0.75 -5.52
C TYR A 106 8.31 -0.03 -6.31
N TYR A 107 9.57 -0.39 -6.09
CA TYR A 107 10.63 0.06 -6.98
C TYR A 107 10.57 -0.72 -8.30
N MET A 108 10.99 -0.09 -9.40
CA MET A 108 11.11 -0.79 -10.67
C MET A 108 12.17 -1.89 -10.57
N SER A 109 11.76 -3.15 -10.73
CA SER A 109 12.69 -4.27 -10.78
C SER A 109 13.63 -4.11 -11.98
N SER A 110 14.94 -4.22 -11.74
CA SER A 110 16.00 -3.99 -12.72
C SER A 110 15.98 -4.99 -13.89
N SER A 111 15.36 -6.16 -13.69
CA SER A 111 15.18 -7.19 -14.72
C SER A 111 14.34 -6.69 -15.91
N LYS A 112 13.31 -5.87 -15.66
CA LYS A 112 12.47 -5.27 -16.73
C LYS A 112 13.18 -4.18 -17.51
N ILE A 113 14.16 -3.50 -16.90
CA ILE A 113 14.97 -2.47 -17.56
C ILE A 113 15.86 -3.11 -18.63
N ARG A 114 16.43 -4.29 -18.34
CA ARG A 114 17.32 -5.01 -19.28
C ARG A 114 16.60 -5.46 -20.55
N VAL A 115 15.38 -6.00 -20.46
CA VAL A 115 14.61 -6.43 -21.64
C VAL A 115 14.32 -5.25 -22.57
N LYS A 116 13.97 -4.09 -22.02
CA LYS A 116 13.65 -2.88 -22.81
C LYS A 116 14.90 -2.21 -23.41
N ALA A 117 16.05 -2.31 -22.73
CA ALA A 117 17.32 -1.79 -23.24
C ALA A 117 17.86 -2.65 -24.39
N THR A 118 17.72 -3.99 -24.31
CA THR A 118 18.13 -4.90 -25.38
C THR A 118 17.22 -4.79 -26.61
N SER A 119 15.91 -4.60 -26.45
CA SER A 119 14.99 -4.47 -27.60
C SER A 119 15.14 -3.16 -28.39
N LYS A 120 15.78 -2.14 -27.82
CA LYS A 120 15.95 -0.82 -28.46
C LYS A 120 17.24 -0.71 -29.29
N ASN A 121 18.13 -1.70 -29.21
CA ASN A 121 19.40 -1.74 -29.95
C ASN A 121 19.35 -2.68 -31.18
N ILE A 122 18.15 -3.02 -31.66
CA ILE A 122 17.95 -3.91 -32.84
C ILE A 122 17.19 -3.18 -33.98
N GLU A 123 17.14 -1.84 -33.96
CA GLU A 123 16.67 -1.04 -35.12
C GLU A 123 17.83 -0.29 -35.78
#